data_AF-A0A384IWT9-F1
#
_entry.id   AF-A0A384IWT9-F1
#
_cell.length_a   1.000
_cell.length_b   1.000
_cell.length_c   1.000
_cell.angle_alpha   90.00
_cell.angle_beta   90.00
_cell.angle_gamma   90.00
#
_symmetry.space_group_name_H-M   'P 1'
#
loop_
_entity.id
_entity.type
_entity.pdbx_description
1 polymer ?
#
loop_
_entity_poly.entity_id
_entity_poly.type
_entity_poly.pdbx_seq_one_letter_code
_entity_poly.pdbx_strand_id
1 'polypeptide(L)'
;MVGREMSPADHQDKEIRVVLKQLVAAGWSLCKEGHWGRLYCPCPDRSCTTIPVPGTAGNPSRTARSIARRARLCPLPEGDPRRALSGGVVV
;
A
#
# COMPACT_ATOMS: atom_id res chain seq x y z
N MET A 1 -14.37 -11.37 -0.54
CA MET A 1 -14.74 -9.99 -0.14
C MET A 1 -13.48 -9.25 0.22
N VAL A 2 -13.08 -8.26 -0.57
CA VAL A 2 -12.02 -7.32 -0.16
C VAL A 2 -12.62 -6.46 0.96
N GLY A 3 -11.90 -6.29 2.07
CA GLY A 3 -12.40 -5.56 3.25
C GLY A 3 -12.92 -4.16 2.89
N ARG A 4 -13.77 -3.59 3.75
CA ARG A 4 -14.39 -2.26 3.56
C ARG A 4 -13.34 -1.24 3.07
N GLU A 5 -13.59 -0.63 1.91
CA GLU A 5 -12.74 0.41 1.36
C GLU A 5 -12.56 1.53 2.39
N MET A 6 -11.31 1.97 2.58
CA MET A 6 -10.97 3.00 3.54
C MET A 6 -10.65 4.30 2.85
N SER A 7 -10.97 5.41 3.51
CA SER A 7 -10.53 6.71 3.02
C SER A 7 -9.11 6.99 3.51
N PRO A 8 -8.22 7.48 2.64
CA PRO A 8 -6.87 7.89 3.03
C PRO A 8 -6.88 9.04 4.07
N ALA A 9 -8.01 9.74 4.23
CA ALA A 9 -8.21 10.79 5.22
C ALA A 9 -8.35 10.26 6.67
N ASP A 10 -8.72 8.99 6.85
CA ASP A 10 -8.93 8.36 8.17
C ASP A 10 -7.62 8.10 8.93
N HIS A 11 -6.47 8.18 8.26
CA HIS A 11 -5.17 7.96 8.90
C HIS A 11 -4.88 9.10 9.88
N GLN A 12 -4.22 8.90 11.03
CA GLN A 12 -3.96 10.03 11.95
C GLN A 12 -2.84 10.96 11.43
N ASP A 13 -1.78 10.36 10.88
CA ASP A 13 -0.61 11.09 10.38
C ASP A 13 -0.82 11.78 9.02
N LYS A 14 -0.61 13.11 8.99
CA LYS A 14 -0.74 13.94 7.78
C LYS A 14 0.18 13.49 6.64
N GLU A 15 1.42 13.10 6.93
CA GLU A 15 2.37 12.68 5.88
C GLU A 15 1.94 11.39 5.20
N ILE A 16 1.42 10.43 5.97
CA ILE A 16 0.90 9.18 5.42
C ILE A 16 -0.36 9.49 4.61
N ARG A 17 -1.28 10.36 5.10
CA ARG A 17 -2.46 10.78 4.32
C ARG A 17 -2.10 11.30 2.93
N VAL A 18 -1.07 12.15 2.82
CA VAL A 18 -0.65 12.73 1.53
C VAL A 18 -0.24 11.64 0.55
N VAL A 19 0.60 10.70 1.01
CA VAL A 19 1.04 9.57 0.17
C VAL A 19 -0.15 8.68 -0.19
N LEU A 20 -1.01 8.34 0.76
CA LEU A 20 -2.18 7.49 0.48
C LEU A 20 -3.12 8.13 -0.55
N LYS A 21 -3.36 9.44 -0.46
CA LYS A 21 -4.15 10.19 -1.45
C LYS A 21 -3.53 10.11 -2.85
N GLN A 22 -2.21 10.30 -2.96
CA GLN A 22 -1.51 10.19 -4.24
C GLN A 22 -1.62 8.78 -4.83
N LEU A 23 -1.51 7.75 -3.98
CA LEU A 23 -1.61 6.36 -4.43
C LEU A 23 -3.03 5.98 -4.86
N VAL A 24 -4.05 6.38 -4.09
CA VAL A 24 -5.45 6.16 -4.49
C VAL A 24 -5.77 6.88 -5.79
N ALA A 25 -5.26 8.11 -5.99
CA ALA A 25 -5.39 8.83 -7.26
C ALA A 25 -4.65 8.12 -8.42
N ALA A 26 -3.57 7.40 -8.14
CA ALA A 26 -2.88 6.54 -9.10
C ALA A 26 -3.56 5.18 -9.33
N GLY A 27 -4.75 4.95 -8.74
CA GLY A 27 -5.54 3.73 -8.91
C GLY A 27 -5.34 2.66 -7.83
N TRP A 28 -4.51 2.91 -6.82
CA TRP A 28 -4.37 1.95 -5.72
C TRP A 28 -5.66 1.85 -4.91
N SER A 29 -6.02 0.63 -4.53
CA SER A 29 -7.18 0.39 -3.67
C SER A 29 -6.75 0.29 -2.22
N LEU A 30 -7.34 1.09 -1.33
CA LEU A 30 -7.08 1.05 0.10
C LEU A 30 -8.23 0.35 0.82
N CYS A 31 -7.93 -0.74 1.54
CA CYS A 31 -8.95 -1.52 2.23
C CYS A 31 -8.61 -1.71 3.70
N LYS A 32 -9.64 -1.77 4.55
CA LYS A 32 -9.49 -2.03 5.98
C LYS A 32 -9.10 -3.49 6.20
N GLU A 33 -7.88 -3.71 6.65
CA GLU A 33 -7.34 -5.04 6.95
C GLU A 33 -6.30 -4.95 8.08
N GLY A 34 -6.30 -5.92 8.99
CA GLY A 34 -5.40 -5.95 10.14
C GLY A 34 -5.64 -4.79 11.13
N HIS A 35 -4.56 -4.25 11.69
CA HIS A 35 -4.61 -3.18 12.69
C HIS A 35 -5.11 -1.84 12.15
N TRP A 36 -4.99 -1.57 10.84
CA TRP A 36 -5.55 -0.37 10.23
C TRP A 36 -6.00 -0.64 8.80
N GLY A 37 -5.08 -0.82 7.86
CA GLY A 37 -5.43 -0.98 6.45
C GLY A 37 -4.29 -1.49 5.59
N ARG A 38 -4.62 -1.81 4.34
CA ARG A 38 -3.69 -2.33 3.35
C ARG A 38 -3.99 -1.74 1.97
N LEU A 39 -2.95 -1.39 1.25
CA LEU A 39 -3.00 -0.92 -0.13
C LEU A 39 -2.80 -2.09 -1.09
N TYR A 40 -3.61 -2.14 -2.14
CA TYR A 40 -3.56 -3.14 -3.20
C TYR A 40 -3.18 -2.48 -4.53
N CYS A 41 -2.30 -3.14 -5.28
CA CYS A 41 -1.87 -2.65 -6.60
C CYS A 41 -3.06 -2.52 -7.58
N PRO A 42 -3.12 -1.47 -8.41
CA PRO A 42 -4.05 -1.35 -9.55
C PRO A 42 -3.85 -2.37 -10.69
N CYS A 43 -2.96 -3.34 -10.51
CA CYS A 43 -2.64 -4.37 -11.49
C CYS A 43 -3.90 -5.19 -11.86
N PRO A 44 -4.01 -5.73 -13.10
CA PRO A 44 -5.22 -6.43 -13.58
C PRO A 44 -5.63 -7.60 -12.67
N ASP A 45 -4.67 -8.32 -12.10
CA ASP A 45 -4.93 -9.44 -11.17
C ASP A 45 -5.11 -8.99 -9.70
N ARG A 46 -4.94 -7.69 -9.40
CA ARG A 46 -4.94 -7.06 -8.05
C ARG A 46 -4.06 -7.75 -7.00
N SER A 47 -3.20 -8.66 -7.43
CA SER A 47 -2.45 -9.59 -6.58
C SER A 47 -0.95 -9.30 -6.57
N CYS A 48 -0.46 -8.42 -7.44
CA CYS A 48 0.98 -8.22 -7.62
C CYS A 48 1.68 -7.73 -6.35
N THR A 49 1.10 -6.80 -5.60
CA THR A 49 1.73 -6.33 -4.36
C THR A 49 0.67 -5.77 -3.44
N THR A 50 0.81 -6.09 -2.15
CA THR A 50 0.06 -5.46 -1.07
C THR A 50 1.02 -4.72 -0.15
N ILE A 51 0.67 -3.50 0.24
CA ILE A 51 1.47 -2.69 1.16
C ILE A 51 0.66 -2.50 2.45
N PRO A 52 1.09 -3.08 3.59
CA PRO A 52 0.43 -2.83 4.86
C PRO A 52 0.67 -1.38 5.28
N VAL A 53 -0.40 -0.73 5.74
CA VAL A 53 -0.37 0.63 6.28
C VAL A 53 -0.57 0.53 7.79
N PRO A 54 0.47 0.84 8.59
CA PRO A 54 0.35 0.79 10.04
C PRO A 54 -0.51 1.97 10.53
N GLY A 55 -1.43 1.73 11.46
CA GLY A 55 -2.29 2.80 11.99
C GLY A 55 -1.56 3.83 12.87
N THR A 56 -0.45 3.41 13.49
CA THR A 56 0.43 4.26 14.29
C THR A 56 1.86 4.03 13.83
N ALA A 57 2.50 5.05 13.26
CA ALA A 57 3.91 4.98 12.88
C ALA A 57 4.77 5.71 13.92
N GLY A 58 5.78 5.04 14.48
CA GLY A 58 6.77 5.72 15.34
C GLY A 58 7.53 6.83 14.61
N ASN A 59 7.65 6.74 13.27
CA ASN A 59 8.13 7.82 12.41
C ASN A 59 7.26 7.88 11.14
N PRO A 60 6.26 8.78 11.08
CA PRO A 60 5.31 8.82 9.98
C PRO A 60 5.97 9.17 8.64
N SER A 61 6.97 10.05 8.63
CA SER A 61 7.67 10.45 7.41
C SER A 61 8.45 9.31 6.77
N ARG A 62 9.15 8.51 7.59
CA ARG A 62 9.88 7.33 7.12
C ARG A 62 8.92 6.28 6.58
N THR A 63 7.81 6.03 7.27
CA THR A 63 6.78 5.10 6.83
C THR A 63 6.14 5.55 5.53
N ALA A 64 5.76 6.82 5.41
CA ALA A 64 5.20 7.40 4.19
C ALA A 64 6.15 7.24 2.98
N ARG A 65 7.44 7.54 3.15
CA ARG A 65 8.46 7.32 2.12
C ARG A 65 8.63 5.85 1.75
N SER A 66 8.57 4.95 2.72
CA SER A 66 8.65 3.50 2.49
C SER A 66 7.46 2.99 1.66
N ILE A 67 6.24 3.43 2.00
CA ILE A 67 5.02 3.12 1.26
C ILE A 67 5.13 3.65 -0.17
N ALA A 68 5.49 4.92 -0.35
CA ALA A 68 5.67 5.53 -1.66
C ALA A 68 6.72 4.79 -2.51
N ARG A 69 7.85 4.40 -1.92
CA ARG A 69 8.91 3.66 -2.61
C ARG A 69 8.44 2.29 -3.06
N ARG A 70 7.71 1.57 -2.21
CA ARG A 70 7.12 0.26 -2.57
C ARG A 70 6.08 0.39 -3.67
N ALA A 71 5.24 1.42 -3.59
CA ALA A 71 4.21 1.65 -4.60
C ALA A 71 4.80 2.00 -5.98
N ARG A 72 5.92 2.72 -6.03
CA ARG A 72 6.65 2.99 -7.28
C ARG A 72 7.21 1.76 -7.98
N LEU A 73 7.31 0.62 -7.30
CA LEU A 73 7.76 -0.64 -7.92
C LEU A 73 6.66 -1.28 -8.77
N CYS A 74 5.40 -0.89 -8.60
CA CYS A 74 4.33 -1.32 -9.50
C CYS A 74 4.23 -0.37 -10.70
N PRO A 75 3.92 -0.88 -11.91
CA PRO A 75 3.59 -2.28 -12.22
C PRO A 75 4.85 -3.17 -12.32
N LEU A 76 4.84 -4.30 -11.62
CA LEU A 76 5.91 -5.30 -11.73
C LEU A 76 5.70 -6.13 -13.01
N PRO A 77 6.75 -6.44 -13.79
CA PRO A 77 6.63 -7.28 -14.98
C PRO A 77 6.10 -8.67 -14.62
N GLU A 78 5.46 -9.33 -15.59
CA GLU A 78 4.98 -10.70 -15.43
C GLU A 78 6.19 -11.62 -15.17
N GLY A 79 6.17 -12.33 -14.04
CA GLY A 79 7.28 -13.19 -13.60
C GLY A 79 8.25 -12.56 -12.59
N ASP A 80 8.08 -11.30 -12.18
CA ASP A 80 8.90 -10.74 -11.09
C ASP A 80 8.59 -11.47 -9.77
N PRO A 81 9.58 -12.02 -9.05
CA PRO A 81 9.36 -12.73 -7.78
C PRO A 81 8.73 -11.83 -6.70
N ARG A 82 8.79 -10.50 -6.85
CA ARG A 82 8.11 -9.53 -5.97
C ARG A 82 6.60 -9.47 -6.20
N ARG A 83 6.08 -10.08 -7.28
CA ARG A 83 4.63 -10.27 -7.48
C ARG A 83 4.00 -11.20 -6.44
N ALA A 84 4.80 -11.92 -5.65
CA ALA A 84 4.30 -12.77 -4.59
C ALA A 84 3.49 -11.93 -3.57
N LEU A 85 2.19 -12.25 -3.48
CA LEU A 85 1.15 -11.66 -2.62
C LEU A 85 1.54 -11.38 -1.15
N SER A 86 2.63 -11.99 -0.68
CA SER A 86 3.17 -11.84 0.66
C SER A 86 4.67 -11.57 0.61
N GLY A 87 5.06 -10.29 0.55
CA GLY A 87 6.34 -9.78 1.06
C GLY A 87 7.57 -10.65 0.82
N GLY A 88 7.93 -10.90 -0.44
CA GLY A 88 9.22 -11.49 -0.79
C GLY A 88 10.33 -10.45 -0.70
N VAL A 89 10.93 -10.29 0.49
CA VAL A 89 12.34 -9.91 0.54
C VAL A 89 13.09 -11.14 0.01
N VAL A 90 13.52 -11.10 -1.24
CA VAL A 90 14.55 -12.04 -1.72
C VAL A 90 15.87 -11.39 -1.33
N VAL A 91 16.51 -11.96 -0.30
CA VAL A 91 17.91 -11.68 0.05
C VAL A 91 18.78 -12.58 -0.79
#